data_AF-A0A962QK02-F1
#
_entry.id   AF-A0A962QK02-F1
#
_cell.length_a   1.000
_cell.length_b   1.000
_cell.length_c   1.000
_cell.angle_alpha   90.00
_cell.angle_beta   90.00
_cell.angle_gamma   90.00
#
_symmetry.space_group_name_H-M   'P 1'
#
loop_
_entity.id
_entity.type
_entity.pdbx_description
1 polymer ?
#
loop_
_entity_poly.entity_id
_entity_poly.type
_entity_poly.pdbx_seq_one_letter_code
_entity_poly.pdbx_strand_id
1 'polypeptide(L)' 'ARRFFNNATAELNTSVEQFPAVLFAAALGFSKEEFFEVPEDARETLEKAPDVNFG' A
#
# COMPACT_ATOMS: atom_id res chain seq x y z
N ALA A 1 4.52 -9.59 1.40
CA ALA A 1 3.44 -9.10 2.30
C ALA A 1 3.13 -7.63 2.08
N ARG A 2 4.09 -6.69 2.24
CA ARG A 2 3.85 -5.22 2.12
C ARG A 2 3.18 -4.77 0.80
N ARG A 3 3.72 -5.18 -0.35
CA ARG A 3 3.15 -4.83 -1.67
C ARG A 3 1.72 -5.34 -1.86
N PHE A 4 1.38 -6.50 -1.27
CA PHE A 4 0.02 -7.04 -1.33
C PHE A 4 -0.96 -6.20 -0.52
N PHE A 5 -0.57 -5.76 0.68
CA PHE A 5 -1.38 -4.84 1.49
C PHE A 5 -1.63 -3.52 0.76
N ASN A 6 -0.58 -2.92 0.21
CA ASN A 6 -0.72 -1.65 -0.51
C ASN A 6 -1.53 -1.80 -1.80
N ASN A 7 -1.41 -2.91 -2.54
CA ASN A 7 -2.26 -3.18 -3.70
C ASN A 7 -3.74 -3.34 -3.30
N ALA A 8 -4.04 -4.09 -2.24
CA ALA A 8 -5.41 -4.27 -1.76
C ALA A 8 -6.02 -2.94 -1.26
N THR A 9 -5.23 -2.13 -0.56
CA THR A 9 -5.63 -0.79 -0.09
C THR A 9 -5.89 0.15 -1.27
N ALA A 10 -5.04 0.12 -2.30
CA ALA A 10 -5.24 0.91 -3.51
C ALA A 10 -6.53 0.51 -4.24
N GLU A 11 -6.78 -0.79 -4.37
CA GLU A 11 -7.99 -1.33 -5.02
C GLU A 11 -9.25 -0.96 -4.25
N LEU A 12 -9.24 -1.10 -2.91
CA LEU A 12 -10.34 -0.66 -2.04
C LEU A 12 -10.61 0.83 -2.24
N ASN A 13 -9.60 1.68 -2.05
CA ASN A 13 -9.70 3.13 -2.16
C ASN A 13 -10.22 3.56 -3.54
N THR A 14 -9.73 2.92 -4.59
CA THR A 14 -10.19 3.18 -5.96
C THR A 14 -11.64 2.77 -6.13
N SER A 15 -12.03 1.59 -5.62
CA SER A 15 -13.40 1.09 -5.76
C SER A 15 -14.42 1.97 -5.03
N VAL A 16 -14.13 2.44 -3.80
CA VAL A 16 -15.06 3.27 -3.01
C VAL A 16 -15.26 4.66 -3.62
N GLU A 17 -14.33 5.14 -4.45
CA GLU A 17 -14.42 6.41 -5.16
C GLU A 17 -15.02 6.30 -6.56
N GLN A 18 -15.12 5.09 -7.11
CA GLN A 18 -15.67 4.87 -8.44
C GLN A 18 -17.19 4.80 -8.44
N PHE A 19 -17.82 5.25 -9.52
CA PHE A 19 -19.25 5.03 -9.73
C PHE A 19 -19.50 3.54 -10.05
N PRO A 20 -20.53 2.90 -9.44
CA PRO A 20 -21.56 3.48 -8.58
C PRO A 20 -21.24 3.43 -7.08
N ALA A 21 -20.14 2.79 -6.68
CA ALA A 21 -19.78 2.58 -5.29
C ALA A 21 -19.71 3.87 -4.45
N VAL A 22 -19.25 4.99 -5.01
CA VAL A 22 -19.25 6.31 -4.34
C VAL A 22 -20.62 6.73 -3.78
N LEU A 23 -21.73 6.22 -4.33
CA LEU A 23 -23.09 6.55 -3.87
C LEU A 23 -23.47 5.84 -2.57
N PHE A 24 -22.90 4.67 -2.30
CA PHE A 24 -23.30 3.81 -1.18
C PHE A 24 -22.13 3.34 -0.31
N ALA A 25 -20.87 3.59 -0.69
CA ALA A 25 -19.69 3.19 0.07
C ALA A 25 -19.74 3.75 1.50
N ALA A 26 -19.97 5.06 1.66
CA ALA A 26 -20.08 5.68 2.98
C ALA A 26 -21.28 5.16 3.78
N ALA A 27 -22.41 4.88 3.13
CA ALA A 27 -23.60 4.35 3.78
C ALA A 27 -23.41 2.91 4.29
N LEU A 28 -22.57 2.13 3.62
CA LEU A 28 -22.17 0.77 4.02
C LEU A 28 -20.95 0.77 4.97
N GLY A 29 -20.42 1.93 5.33
CA GLY A 29 -19.27 2.08 6.23
C GLY A 29 -17.91 1.89 5.57
N PHE A 30 -17.84 1.85 4.23
CA PHE A 30 -16.58 1.83 3.50
C PHE A 30 -16.04 3.25 3.34
N SER A 31 -14.76 3.42 3.65
CA SER A 31 -14.02 4.67 3.53
C SER A 31 -12.60 4.38 3.04
N LYS A 32 -11.85 5.42 2.67
CA LYS A 32 -10.46 5.23 2.25
C LYS A 32 -9.61 4.77 3.42
N GLU A 33 -8.76 3.80 3.16
CA GLU A 33 -7.76 3.28 4.08
C GLU A 33 -6.38 3.85 3.77
N GLU A 34 -5.55 4.04 4.81
CA GLU A 34 -4.18 4.52 4.66
C GLU A 34 -3.25 3.40 4.18
N PHE A 35 -2.31 3.75 3.30
CA PHE A 35 -1.30 2.80 2.83
C PHE A 35 -0.34 2.45 3.97
N PHE A 36 0.08 1.18 4.01
CA PHE A 36 1.16 0.80 4.90
C PHE A 36 2.49 1.30 4.34
N GLU A 37 2.96 2.42 4.89
CA GLU A 37 4.27 2.97 4.62
C GLU A 37 5.32 2.34 5.52
N VAL A 38 6.48 2.05 4.95
CA VAL A 38 7.65 1.61 5.71
C VAL A 38 8.36 2.87 6.17
N PRO A 39 8.61 3.06 7.47
CA PRO A 39 9.31 4.23 7.95
C PRO A 39 10.72 4.25 7.31
N GLU A 40 11.16 5.44 6.89
CA GLU A 40 12.34 5.68 6.03
C GLU A 40 13.62 4.98 6.55
N ASP A 41 13.73 4.82 7.86
CA ASP A 41 14.75 4.08 8.61
C ASP A 41 14.90 2.60 8.22
N ALA A 42 13.87 1.97 7.63
CA ALA A 42 13.94 0.61 7.12
C ALA A 42 14.25 0.52 5.61
N ARG A 43 14.40 1.64 4.89
CA ARG A 43 14.91 1.66 3.50
C ARG A 43 16.43 1.53 3.44
N GLU A 44 17.16 2.20 4.33
CA GLU A 44 18.64 2.15 4.36
C GLU A 44 19.18 0.72 4.56
N THR A 45 18.45 -0.14 5.28
CA THR A 45 18.85 -1.53 5.51
C THR A 45 18.62 -2.45 4.30
N LEU A 46 17.74 -2.06 3.38
CA LEU A 46 17.43 -2.81 2.15
C LEU A 46 18.29 -2.34 0.96
N GLU A 47 18.82 -1.12 0.98
CA GLU A 47 19.69 -0.58 -0.08
C GLU A 47 21.18 -0.91 0.07
N LYS A 48 21.60 -1.57 1.16
CA LYS A 48 22.96 -2.15 1.21
C LYS A 48 23.05 -3.29 0.20
N ALA A 49 23.49 -2.92 -1.00
CA ALA A 49 23.91 -3.86 -2.03
C ALA A 49 24.89 -4.87 -1.40
N PRO A 50 24.71 -6.18 -1.62
CA PRO A 50 25.64 -7.17 -1.11
C PRO A 50 27.02 -6.91 -1.75
N ASP A 51 28.03 -6.70 -0.91
CA ASP A 51 29.44 -6.67 -1.34
C ASP A 51 29.79 -8.05 -1.92
N VAL A 52 29.71 -8.16 -3.24
CA VAL A 52 30.15 -9.36 -3.96
C VAL A 52 31.67 -9.28 -4.10
N ASN A 53 32.36 -9.92 -3.15
CA ASN A 53 33.80 -10.15 -3.20
C ASN A 53 34.09 -11.36 -4.11
N PHE A 54 34.59 -11.10 -5.32
CA PHE A 54 35.16 -12.11 -6.21
C PHE A 54 36.65 -12.28 -5.85
N GLY A 55 36.91 -13.04 -4.79
CA GLY A 55 38.26 -13.51 -4.45
C GLY A 55 38.78 -14.57 -5.41
#